data_AF-A0A1I3S8W4-F1
#
_entry.id   AF-A0A1I3S8W4-F1
#
_cell.length_a   1.000
_cell.length_b   1.000
_cell.length_c   1.000
_cell.angle_alpha   90.00
_cell.angle_beta   90.00
_cell.angle_gamma   90.00
#
_symmetry.space_group_name_H-M   'P 1'
#
loop_
_entity.id
_entity.type
_entity.pdbx_description
1 polymer ?
#
loop_
_entity_poly.entity_id
_entity_poly.type
_entity_poly.pdbx_seq_one_letter_code
_entity_poly.pdbx_strand_id
1 'polypeptide(L)'
;MRVDLLENIYIMKQPKLGEKISQLRKQKGLTQEELIEKCNISVRTIQRIEAGEVTPRSYTLKTILHVLDYDLSQMQYEDDQSSSFEKSLETFKANWFQESQEKYFVIIAPFLLFSFTYLTLSVFKLEDFFLKNLVLFILITGFFSYFTFTFSAGYFERRKKHVLEKQLENKDIISVGYSLLKLLGVLIYYFALLTAFLLHFYFLNDQVLWDFSNLDWTAILLDVLMVKICAYWLNKIITKVFIRKFGLVIDENGVTDNCSELSAGFVPWSDIKKIEVRSLLLNQKAIILVLKNPEEFVSKYESGSLKRRIGDASYKRFDSPIRLKTKYIDIRPSQLYLVLNSKLQEYIKNN
;
A
#
# COMPACT_ATOMS: atom_id res chain seq x y z
N MET A 1 -30.04 -10.68 -32.10
CA MET A 1 -30.69 -11.57 -31.11
C MET A 1 -29.63 -12.14 -30.16
N ARG A 2 -29.10 -11.30 -29.24
CA ARG A 2 -28.11 -11.69 -28.23
C ARG A 2 -28.08 -10.69 -27.05
N VAL A 3 -29.25 -10.12 -26.70
CA VAL A 3 -29.38 -9.07 -25.66
C VAL A 3 -29.92 -9.63 -24.33
N ASP A 4 -30.57 -10.80 -24.32
CA ASP A 4 -31.28 -11.28 -23.12
C ASP A 4 -30.47 -12.17 -22.16
N LEU A 5 -29.22 -12.52 -22.48
CA LEU A 5 -28.42 -13.45 -21.66
C LEU A 5 -27.57 -12.75 -20.58
N LEU A 6 -27.30 -11.46 -20.69
CA LEU A 6 -26.45 -10.72 -19.75
C LEU A 6 -27.24 -10.05 -18.61
N GLU A 7 -28.49 -9.64 -18.84
CA GLU A 7 -29.35 -9.04 -17.79
C GLU A 7 -29.60 -10.01 -16.61
N ASN A 8 -29.50 -11.31 -16.85
CA ASN A 8 -29.99 -12.32 -15.91
C ASN A 8 -28.92 -12.87 -14.95
N ILE A 9 -27.65 -12.51 -15.14
CA ILE A 9 -26.54 -12.95 -14.27
C ILE A 9 -26.46 -12.11 -12.99
N TYR A 10 -27.12 -10.94 -12.96
CA TYR A 10 -26.92 -9.91 -11.94
C TYR A 10 -28.13 -9.68 -10.99
N ILE A 11 -29.16 -10.53 -11.03
CA ILE A 11 -30.36 -10.38 -10.18
C ILE A 11 -30.16 -11.07 -8.82
N MET A 12 -30.79 -10.54 -7.76
CA MET A 12 -30.89 -11.14 -6.42
C MET A 12 -31.08 -12.67 -6.51
N LYS A 13 -30.25 -13.43 -5.76
CA LYS A 13 -30.28 -14.90 -5.80
C LYS A 13 -31.34 -15.47 -4.86
N GLN A 14 -31.68 -16.74 -5.09
CA GLN A 14 -32.47 -17.50 -4.12
C GLN A 14 -31.66 -17.76 -2.83
N PRO A 15 -32.28 -17.76 -1.64
CA PRO A 15 -33.73 -17.71 -1.37
C PRO A 15 -34.33 -16.29 -1.26
N LYS A 16 -33.48 -15.24 -1.23
CA LYS A 16 -33.91 -13.85 -1.01
C LYS A 16 -34.88 -13.34 -2.08
N LEU A 17 -34.67 -13.76 -3.33
CA LEU A 17 -35.59 -13.48 -4.43
C LEU A 17 -37.02 -13.98 -4.13
N GLY A 18 -37.15 -15.23 -3.66
CA GLY A 18 -38.41 -15.84 -3.26
C GLY A 18 -39.09 -15.09 -2.12
N GLU A 19 -38.32 -14.72 -1.08
CA GLU A 19 -38.81 -13.92 0.04
C GLU A 19 -39.33 -12.56 -0.44
N LYS A 20 -38.60 -11.88 -1.34
CA LYS A 20 -38.98 -10.58 -1.88
C LYS A 20 -40.27 -10.66 -2.71
N ILE A 21 -40.41 -11.69 -3.54
CA ILE A 21 -41.64 -11.94 -4.32
C ILE A 21 -42.82 -12.16 -3.37
N SER A 22 -42.63 -12.98 -2.32
CA SER A 22 -43.68 -13.23 -1.32
C SER A 22 -44.08 -11.95 -0.56
N GLN A 23 -43.11 -11.08 -0.23
CA GLN A 23 -43.37 -9.79 0.39
C GLN A 23 -44.16 -8.85 -0.52
N LEU A 24 -43.75 -8.70 -1.79
CA LEU A 24 -44.44 -7.86 -2.77
C LEU A 24 -45.88 -8.34 -3.02
N ARG A 25 -46.07 -9.66 -3.12
CA ARG A 25 -47.41 -10.27 -3.24
C ARG A 25 -48.30 -9.90 -2.06
N LYS A 26 -47.79 -10.01 -0.83
CA LYS A 26 -48.53 -9.64 0.39
C LYS A 26 -48.82 -8.13 0.46
N GLN A 27 -47.88 -7.29 0.03
CA GLN A 27 -48.10 -5.83 -0.05
C GLN A 27 -49.20 -5.45 -1.04
N LYS A 28 -49.30 -6.21 -2.14
CA LYS A 28 -50.40 -6.11 -3.12
C LYS A 28 -51.72 -6.74 -2.65
N GLY A 29 -51.74 -7.37 -1.47
CA GLY A 29 -52.92 -8.04 -0.92
C GLY A 29 -53.32 -9.32 -1.66
N LEU A 30 -52.41 -9.91 -2.45
CA LEU A 30 -52.72 -11.08 -3.27
C LEU A 30 -52.47 -12.40 -2.53
N THR A 31 -53.36 -13.37 -2.71
CA THR A 31 -53.11 -14.77 -2.34
C THR A 31 -52.14 -15.41 -3.34
N GLN A 32 -51.60 -16.58 -3.00
CA GLN A 32 -50.66 -17.28 -3.88
C GLN A 32 -51.38 -17.72 -5.16
N GLU A 33 -52.62 -18.18 -5.02
CA GLU A 33 -53.55 -18.59 -6.07
C GLU A 33 -53.89 -17.43 -7.02
N GLU A 34 -54.14 -16.24 -6.48
CA GLU A 34 -54.42 -15.05 -7.30
C GLU A 34 -53.20 -14.57 -8.09
N LEU A 35 -52.00 -14.68 -7.53
CA LEU A 35 -50.77 -14.37 -8.27
C LEU A 35 -50.55 -15.38 -9.40
N ILE A 36 -50.81 -16.67 -9.14
CA ILE A 36 -50.73 -17.76 -10.12
C ILE A 36 -51.66 -17.50 -11.31
N GLU A 37 -52.91 -17.13 -11.05
CA GLU A 37 -53.91 -16.84 -12.09
C GLU A 37 -53.49 -15.62 -12.93
N LYS A 38 -53.06 -14.53 -12.28
CA LYS A 38 -52.64 -13.30 -12.96
C LYS A 38 -51.35 -13.46 -13.77
N CYS A 39 -50.44 -14.33 -13.34
CA CYS A 39 -49.18 -14.57 -14.07
C CYS A 39 -49.28 -15.67 -15.13
N ASN A 40 -50.34 -16.48 -15.11
CA ASN A 40 -50.48 -17.68 -15.93
C ASN A 40 -49.29 -18.65 -15.79
N ILE A 41 -48.88 -18.91 -14.54
CA ILE A 41 -47.75 -19.78 -14.19
C ILE A 41 -48.25 -20.93 -13.31
N SER A 42 -47.70 -22.14 -13.45
CA SER A 42 -48.15 -23.27 -12.63
C SER A 42 -47.98 -23.03 -11.12
N VAL A 43 -48.93 -23.53 -10.32
CA VAL A 43 -48.92 -23.46 -8.85
C VAL A 43 -47.57 -23.89 -8.27
N ARG A 44 -47.08 -25.05 -8.74
CA ARG A 44 -45.82 -25.64 -8.30
C ARG A 44 -44.60 -24.77 -8.61
N THR A 45 -44.65 -23.97 -9.68
CA THR A 45 -43.56 -23.07 -10.03
C THR A 45 -43.49 -21.88 -9.07
N ILE A 46 -44.62 -21.21 -8.80
CA ILE A 46 -44.64 -20.07 -7.86
C ILE A 46 -44.28 -20.52 -6.44
N GLN A 47 -44.79 -21.67 -5.99
CA GLN A 47 -44.45 -22.22 -4.67
C GLN A 47 -42.95 -22.48 -4.51
N ARG A 48 -42.31 -23.12 -5.50
CA ARG A 48 -40.87 -23.39 -5.46
C ARG A 48 -40.01 -22.14 -5.60
N ILE A 49 -40.52 -21.10 -6.28
CA ILE A 49 -39.85 -19.79 -6.34
C ILE A 49 -39.94 -19.09 -4.98
N GLU A 50 -41.13 -18.97 -4.37
CA GLU A 50 -41.30 -18.33 -3.06
C GLU A 50 -40.57 -19.09 -1.94
N ALA A 51 -40.45 -20.42 -2.04
CA ALA A 51 -39.69 -21.26 -1.11
C ALA A 51 -38.17 -21.21 -1.34
N GLY A 52 -37.69 -20.55 -2.40
CA GLY A 52 -36.25 -20.44 -2.70
C GLY A 52 -35.62 -21.65 -3.40
N GLU A 53 -36.40 -22.64 -3.84
CA GLU A 53 -35.88 -23.87 -4.44
C GLU A 53 -35.46 -23.72 -5.90
N VAL A 54 -36.09 -22.80 -6.64
CA VAL A 54 -35.88 -22.62 -8.08
C VAL A 54 -35.72 -21.16 -8.42
N THR A 55 -34.69 -20.85 -9.21
CA THR A 55 -34.53 -19.51 -9.80
C THR A 55 -35.36 -19.42 -11.09
N PRO A 56 -36.31 -18.48 -11.21
CA PRO A 56 -37.11 -18.33 -12.43
C PRO A 56 -36.28 -17.84 -13.62
N ARG A 57 -36.72 -18.16 -14.84
CA ARG A 57 -36.14 -17.58 -16.06
C ARG A 57 -36.52 -16.10 -16.20
N SER A 58 -35.74 -15.33 -16.96
CA SER A 58 -35.96 -13.87 -17.15
C SER A 58 -37.40 -13.51 -17.46
N TYR A 59 -38.00 -14.23 -18.42
CA TYR A 59 -39.37 -14.02 -18.85
C TYR A 59 -40.36 -14.21 -17.69
N THR A 60 -40.28 -15.36 -17.01
CA THR A 60 -41.12 -15.68 -15.86
C THR A 60 -41.00 -14.65 -14.75
N LEU A 61 -39.78 -14.20 -14.47
CA LEU A 61 -39.53 -13.17 -13.47
C LEU A 61 -40.16 -11.83 -13.87
N LYS A 62 -39.96 -11.38 -15.12
CA LYS A 62 -40.57 -10.15 -15.65
C LYS A 62 -42.10 -10.21 -15.57
N THR A 63 -42.72 -11.35 -15.88
CA THR A 63 -44.18 -11.55 -15.74
C THR A 63 -44.65 -11.40 -14.29
N ILE A 64 -43.96 -12.03 -13.34
CA ILE A 64 -44.31 -11.95 -11.91
C ILE A 64 -44.21 -10.50 -11.42
N LEU A 65 -43.11 -9.82 -11.71
CA LEU A 65 -42.88 -8.45 -11.25
C LEU A 65 -43.83 -7.44 -11.88
N HIS A 66 -44.17 -7.64 -13.16
CA HIS A 66 -45.18 -6.84 -13.84
C HIS A 66 -46.54 -6.91 -13.14
N VAL A 67 -47.00 -8.11 -12.76
CA VAL A 67 -48.26 -8.26 -12.00
C VAL A 67 -48.20 -7.61 -10.61
N LEU A 68 -47.01 -7.59 -10.02
CA LEU A 68 -46.75 -6.98 -8.71
C LEU A 68 -46.48 -5.46 -8.79
N ASP A 69 -46.56 -4.84 -9.97
CA ASP A 69 -46.19 -3.44 -10.25
C ASP A 69 -44.79 -3.08 -9.71
N TYR A 70 -43.84 -4.01 -9.82
CA TYR A 70 -42.47 -3.81 -9.36
C TYR A 70 -41.52 -3.75 -10.55
N ASP A 71 -40.76 -2.66 -10.65
CA ASP A 71 -39.76 -2.53 -11.70
C ASP A 71 -38.54 -3.42 -11.39
N LEU A 72 -38.13 -4.24 -12.35
CA LEU A 72 -36.94 -5.08 -12.25
C LEU A 72 -35.69 -4.25 -11.94
N SER A 73 -35.62 -3.00 -12.41
CA SER A 73 -34.52 -2.07 -12.13
C SER A 73 -34.35 -1.74 -10.64
N GLN A 74 -35.41 -1.89 -9.84
CA GLN A 74 -35.42 -1.59 -8.41
C GLN A 74 -34.99 -2.78 -7.54
N MET A 75 -34.85 -3.98 -8.10
CA MET A 75 -34.26 -5.09 -7.35
C MET A 75 -32.79 -4.81 -7.06
N GLN A 76 -32.43 -4.79 -5.78
CA GLN A 76 -31.03 -4.67 -5.37
C GLN A 76 -30.21 -5.83 -5.97
N TYR A 77 -29.19 -5.44 -6.73
CA TYR A 77 -28.15 -6.30 -7.27
C TYR A 77 -27.30 -6.83 -6.11
N GLU A 78 -27.35 -8.14 -5.85
CA GLU A 78 -26.34 -8.78 -5.02
C GLU A 78 -25.10 -9.03 -5.86
N ASP A 79 -24.19 -8.07 -5.82
CA ASP A 79 -22.84 -8.28 -6.31
C ASP A 79 -22.11 -9.18 -5.30
N ASP A 80 -21.99 -10.48 -5.61
CA ASP A 80 -21.22 -11.45 -4.81
C ASP A 80 -19.76 -10.96 -4.59
N GLN A 81 -19.27 -10.04 -5.42
CA GLN A 81 -17.96 -9.42 -5.23
C GLN A 81 -17.95 -8.28 -4.20
N SER A 82 -19.03 -7.49 -4.05
CA SER A 82 -19.06 -6.37 -3.10
C SER A 82 -19.14 -6.86 -1.66
N SER A 83 -19.92 -7.92 -1.39
CA SER A 83 -19.99 -8.53 -0.05
C SER A 83 -18.72 -9.28 0.33
N SER A 84 -18.03 -9.88 -0.65
CA SER A 84 -16.69 -10.45 -0.50
C SER A 84 -15.66 -9.34 -0.25
N PHE A 85 -15.74 -8.23 -0.99
CA PHE A 85 -14.84 -7.10 -0.86
C PHE A 85 -15.00 -6.40 0.49
N GLU A 86 -16.22 -6.09 0.93
CA GLU A 86 -16.51 -5.48 2.23
C GLU A 86 -16.18 -6.42 3.40
N LYS A 87 -16.48 -7.73 3.30
CA LYS A 87 -15.96 -8.72 4.28
C LYS A 87 -14.45 -8.80 4.26
N SER A 88 -13.82 -8.74 3.09
CA SER A 88 -12.36 -8.74 2.98
C SER A 88 -11.77 -7.44 3.54
N LEU A 89 -12.47 -6.31 3.45
CA LEU A 89 -12.16 -5.00 4.02
C LEU A 89 -12.25 -5.01 5.56
N GLU A 90 -13.33 -5.58 6.10
CA GLU A 90 -13.59 -5.76 7.53
C GLU A 90 -12.53 -6.68 8.15
N THR A 91 -12.20 -7.79 7.47
CA THR A 91 -11.11 -8.70 7.85
C THR A 91 -9.72 -8.01 7.69
N PHE A 92 -9.59 -7.10 6.72
CA PHE A 92 -8.37 -6.32 6.45
C PHE A 92 -8.03 -5.30 7.54
N LYS A 93 -9.04 -4.68 8.17
CA LYS A 93 -8.89 -3.53 9.09
C LYS A 93 -8.09 -3.86 10.37
N ALA A 94 -8.07 -5.10 10.83
CA ALA A 94 -7.70 -5.37 12.21
C ALA A 94 -6.19 -5.37 12.50
N ASN A 95 -5.30 -5.96 11.68
CA ASN A 95 -3.88 -6.14 12.11
C ASN A 95 -2.84 -6.49 11.02
N TRP A 96 -3.07 -6.18 9.73
CA TRP A 96 -2.37 -6.93 8.66
C TRP A 96 -1.05 -6.36 8.09
N PHE A 97 -0.64 -5.14 8.44
CA PHE A 97 0.71 -4.64 8.13
C PHE A 97 1.59 -4.67 9.38
N GLN A 98 2.92 -4.66 9.25
CA GLN A 98 3.92 -4.65 10.35
C GLN A 98 3.76 -3.52 11.40
N GLU A 99 2.68 -2.74 11.35
CA GLU A 99 2.32 -1.66 12.27
C GLU A 99 2.22 -2.10 13.75
N SER A 100 1.94 -3.37 14.04
CA SER A 100 1.81 -3.87 15.42
C SER A 100 3.16 -4.08 16.12
N GLN A 101 4.20 -4.49 15.40
CA GLN A 101 5.55 -4.67 15.94
C GLN A 101 6.21 -3.32 16.29
N GLU A 102 5.68 -2.22 15.75
CA GLU A 102 6.26 -0.89 15.93
C GLU A 102 6.00 -0.22 17.28
N LYS A 103 5.03 -0.71 18.04
CA LYS A 103 4.80 -0.17 19.38
C LYS A 103 5.90 -0.59 20.36
N TYR A 104 6.31 -1.85 20.30
CA TYR A 104 7.27 -2.42 21.24
C TYR A 104 8.68 -1.94 20.96
N PHE A 105 9.04 -1.76 19.69
CA PHE A 105 10.41 -1.38 19.35
C PHE A 105 10.71 0.10 19.66
N VAL A 106 9.73 1.03 19.62
CA VAL A 106 9.91 2.41 20.15
C VAL A 106 10.30 2.39 21.62
N ILE A 107 9.73 1.45 22.39
CA ILE A 107 9.98 1.31 23.83
C ILE A 107 11.30 0.57 24.08
N ILE A 108 11.51 -0.58 23.42
CA ILE A 108 12.63 -1.50 23.70
C ILE A 108 13.97 -0.96 23.17
N ALA A 109 13.99 -0.31 22.02
CA ALA A 109 15.24 0.04 21.35
C ALA A 109 16.08 1.10 22.09
N PRO A 110 15.52 2.14 22.74
CA PRO A 110 16.28 3.03 23.62
C PRO A 110 16.95 2.30 24.80
N PHE A 111 16.27 1.30 25.40
CA PHE A 111 16.85 0.52 26.49
C PHE A 111 17.97 -0.41 26.02
N LEU A 112 17.83 -1.03 24.83
CA LEU A 112 18.90 -1.82 24.23
C LEU A 112 20.11 -0.95 23.87
N LEU A 113 19.87 0.25 23.34
CA LEU A 113 20.90 1.26 23.10
C LEU A 113 21.65 1.58 24.39
N PHE A 114 20.94 1.97 25.44
CA PHE A 114 21.53 2.33 26.72
C PHE A 114 22.31 1.17 27.34
N SER A 115 21.73 -0.03 27.37
CA SER A 115 22.37 -1.24 27.88
C SER A 115 23.63 -1.61 27.09
N PHE A 116 23.59 -1.51 25.76
CA PHE A 116 24.75 -1.79 24.92
C PHE A 116 25.85 -0.74 25.13
N THR A 117 25.50 0.55 25.20
CA THR A 117 26.49 1.61 25.49
C THR A 117 27.16 1.40 26.85
N TYR A 118 26.39 1.05 27.88
CA TYR A 118 26.91 0.74 29.20
C TYR A 118 27.81 -0.50 29.20
N LEU A 119 27.44 -1.56 28.48
CA LEU A 119 28.26 -2.76 28.31
C LEU A 119 29.58 -2.44 27.61
N THR A 120 29.56 -1.63 26.55
CA THR A 120 30.80 -1.22 25.86
C THR A 120 31.72 -0.40 26.77
N LEU A 121 31.17 0.50 27.60
CA LEU A 121 31.96 1.30 28.54
C LEU A 121 32.57 0.45 29.66
N SER A 122 31.88 -0.61 30.10
CA SER A 122 32.28 -1.47 31.22
C SER A 122 33.27 -2.58 30.85
N VAL A 123 33.19 -3.13 29.63
CA VAL A 123 34.09 -4.22 29.18
C VAL A 123 35.48 -3.69 28.84
N PHE A 124 35.58 -2.50 28.28
CA PHE A 124 36.82 -2.01 27.65
C PHE A 124 37.70 -1.11 28.53
N LYS A 125 37.63 -1.23 29.88
CA LYS A 125 38.44 -0.50 30.90
C LYS A 125 39.41 0.53 30.28
N LEU A 126 38.91 1.76 30.23
CA LEU A 126 39.31 2.82 29.31
C LEU A 126 40.61 3.51 29.74
N GLU A 127 41.76 2.95 29.38
CA GLU A 127 43.02 3.72 29.45
C GLU A 127 43.77 3.79 28.11
N ASP A 128 43.88 2.73 27.30
CA ASP A 128 44.64 2.79 26.02
C ASP A 128 43.86 2.39 24.74
N PHE A 129 42.57 2.01 24.88
CA PHE A 129 41.75 1.45 23.78
C PHE A 129 40.51 2.31 23.45
N PHE A 130 40.54 3.60 23.78
CA PHE A 130 39.36 4.49 23.74
C PHE A 130 38.93 4.88 22.32
N LEU A 131 39.87 5.11 21.40
CA LEU A 131 39.66 5.87 20.17
C LEU A 131 39.06 5.05 19.01
N LYS A 132 39.55 3.84 18.74
CA LYS A 132 38.94 2.94 17.73
C LYS A 132 37.52 2.52 18.12
N ASN A 133 37.28 2.41 19.42
CA ASN A 133 35.95 2.16 19.97
C ASN A 133 35.04 3.38 19.90
N LEU A 134 35.57 4.60 19.94
CA LEU A 134 34.76 5.82 19.83
C LEU A 134 34.12 5.95 18.43
N VAL A 135 34.88 5.68 17.36
CA VAL A 135 34.34 5.69 15.99
C VAL A 135 33.28 4.59 15.82
N LEU A 136 33.58 3.37 16.26
CA LEU A 136 32.63 2.25 16.24
C LEU A 136 31.38 2.56 17.09
N PHE A 137 31.55 3.21 18.23
CA PHE A 137 30.48 3.65 19.11
C PHE A 137 29.58 4.69 18.42
N ILE A 138 30.14 5.70 17.74
CA ILE A 138 29.36 6.71 17.01
C ILE A 138 28.61 6.06 15.84
N LEU A 139 29.22 5.12 15.11
CA LEU A 139 28.55 4.39 14.04
C LEU A 139 27.37 3.56 14.55
N ILE A 140 27.56 2.83 15.66
CA ILE A 140 26.51 2.01 16.26
C ILE A 140 25.40 2.91 16.83
N THR A 141 25.74 3.91 17.63
CA THR A 141 24.75 4.84 18.23
C THR A 141 24.02 5.65 17.16
N GLY A 142 24.70 6.07 16.10
CA GLY A 142 24.10 6.74 14.94
C GLY A 142 23.14 5.84 14.17
N PHE A 143 23.52 4.58 13.89
CA PHE A 143 22.66 3.59 13.24
C PHE A 143 21.40 3.31 14.06
N PHE A 144 21.56 3.10 15.37
CA PHE A 144 20.43 2.86 16.26
C PHE A 144 19.56 4.11 16.45
N SER A 145 20.15 5.31 16.54
CA SER A 145 19.39 6.58 16.63
C SER A 145 18.58 6.85 15.37
N TYR A 146 19.14 6.57 14.18
CA TYR A 146 18.39 6.59 12.92
C TYR A 146 17.21 5.62 12.96
N PHE A 147 17.47 4.38 13.37
CA PHE A 147 16.46 3.35 13.39
C PHE A 147 15.34 3.72 14.38
N THR A 148 15.66 4.15 15.60
CA THR A 148 14.65 4.57 16.60
C THR A 148 13.90 5.82 16.16
N PHE A 149 14.56 6.80 15.54
CA PHE A 149 13.93 8.03 15.09
C PHE A 149 12.98 7.80 13.91
N THR A 150 13.41 7.10 12.85
CA THR A 150 12.53 6.81 11.69
C THR A 150 11.28 6.04 12.09
N PHE A 151 11.43 5.16 13.06
CA PHE A 151 10.36 4.35 13.60
C PHE A 151 9.40 5.15 14.48
N SER A 152 9.95 5.98 15.37
CA SER A 152 9.18 6.92 16.20
C SER A 152 8.46 7.97 15.36
N ALA A 153 9.11 8.50 14.31
CA ALA A 153 8.52 9.38 13.31
C ALA A 153 7.33 8.72 12.62
N GLY A 154 7.52 7.48 12.14
CA GLY A 154 6.43 6.69 11.58
C GLY A 154 5.30 6.47 12.57
N TYR A 155 5.59 6.22 13.85
CA TYR A 155 4.59 6.08 14.91
C TYR A 155 3.80 7.39 15.16
N PHE A 156 4.49 8.53 15.21
CA PHE A 156 3.88 9.84 15.49
C PHE A 156 2.98 10.31 14.34
N GLU A 157 3.42 10.15 13.09
CA GLU A 157 2.60 10.45 11.91
C GLU A 157 1.35 9.58 11.85
N ARG A 158 1.46 8.30 12.24
CA ARG A 158 0.31 7.40 12.30
C ARG A 158 -0.76 7.80 13.32
N ARG A 159 -0.45 8.61 14.35
CA ARG A 159 -1.47 9.18 15.25
C ARG A 159 -2.31 10.28 14.58
N LYS A 160 -1.91 10.84 13.43
CA LYS A 160 -2.69 11.80 12.65
C LYS A 160 -3.81 11.15 11.80
N LYS A 161 -4.35 10.01 12.23
CA LYS A 161 -5.35 9.21 11.51
C LYS A 161 -6.55 10.04 11.02
N HIS A 162 -7.04 10.95 11.85
CA HIS A 162 -8.20 11.81 11.55
C HIS A 162 -7.95 12.92 10.52
N VAL A 163 -6.69 13.30 10.29
CA VAL A 163 -6.35 14.35 9.31
C VAL A 163 -6.36 13.79 7.89
N LEU A 164 -5.89 12.56 7.71
CA LEU A 164 -5.91 11.84 6.43
C LEU A 164 -7.29 11.31 6.06
N GLU A 165 -8.08 10.82 7.04
CA GLU A 165 -9.48 10.44 6.81
C GLU A 165 -10.30 11.63 6.27
N LYS A 166 -10.12 12.82 6.84
CA LYS A 166 -10.70 14.08 6.32
C LYS A 166 -10.18 14.53 4.95
N GLN A 167 -8.97 14.12 4.56
CA GLN A 167 -8.43 14.43 3.22
C GLN A 167 -8.92 13.45 2.15
N LEU A 168 -9.40 12.28 2.56
CA LEU A 168 -9.90 11.21 1.70
C LEU A 168 -11.42 11.28 1.50
N GLU A 169 -12.16 11.86 2.44
CA GLU A 169 -13.58 12.20 2.24
C GLU A 169 -13.73 13.36 1.22
N ASN A 170 -14.46 13.12 0.14
CA ASN A 170 -14.91 14.11 -0.85
C ASN A 170 -13.82 14.83 -1.67
N LYS A 171 -12.75 14.15 -2.08
CA LYS A 171 -11.83 14.69 -3.10
C LYS A 171 -11.68 13.75 -4.30
N ASP A 172 -11.88 14.33 -5.48
CA ASP A 172 -11.62 13.66 -6.77
C ASP A 172 -10.13 13.37 -6.98
N ILE A 173 -9.26 14.19 -6.36
CA ILE A 173 -7.81 14.07 -6.42
C ILE A 173 -7.23 13.90 -5.02
N ILE A 174 -6.52 12.79 -4.82
CA ILE A 174 -5.84 12.43 -3.58
C ILE A 174 -4.33 12.53 -3.80
N SER A 175 -3.72 13.59 -3.30
CA SER A 175 -2.28 13.82 -3.37
C SER A 175 -1.62 13.55 -2.01
N VAL A 176 -0.74 12.55 -1.95
CA VAL A 176 0.02 12.20 -0.74
C VAL A 176 1.41 12.82 -0.80
N GLY A 177 1.71 13.68 0.18
CA GLY A 177 3.01 14.31 0.34
C GLY A 177 4.08 13.39 0.94
N TYR A 178 5.32 13.83 0.87
CA TYR A 178 6.42 13.20 1.60
C TYR A 178 6.32 13.49 3.10
N SER A 179 6.73 12.52 3.90
CA SER A 179 6.86 12.68 5.35
C SER A 179 8.16 13.41 5.69
N LEU A 180 8.05 14.63 6.22
CA LEU A 180 9.20 15.39 6.70
C LEU A 180 9.93 14.67 7.84
N LEU A 181 9.18 14.05 8.76
CA LEU A 181 9.77 13.34 9.91
C LEU A 181 10.56 12.10 9.48
N LYS A 182 10.02 11.26 8.57
CA LYS A 182 10.75 10.08 8.08
C LYS A 182 11.99 10.49 7.29
N LEU A 183 11.93 11.56 6.51
CA LEU A 183 13.08 12.07 5.75
C LEU A 183 14.16 12.67 6.66
N LEU A 184 13.77 13.37 7.72
CA LEU A 184 14.70 13.93 8.71
C LEU A 184 15.49 12.81 9.41
N GLY A 185 14.86 11.66 9.66
CA GLY A 185 15.57 10.49 10.17
C GLY A 185 16.68 10.02 9.24
N VAL A 186 16.39 9.92 7.95
CA VAL A 186 17.40 9.54 6.94
C VAL A 186 18.55 10.55 6.91
N LEU A 187 18.28 11.84 7.06
CA LEU A 187 19.33 12.87 7.16
C LEU A 187 20.20 12.69 8.40
N ILE A 188 19.60 12.46 9.57
CA ILE A 188 20.33 12.20 10.82
C ILE A 188 21.29 11.00 10.65
N TYR A 189 20.85 9.94 9.98
CA TYR A 189 21.69 8.77 9.73
C TYR A 189 22.95 9.09 8.92
N TYR A 190 22.78 9.75 7.77
CA TYR A 190 23.91 10.10 6.91
C TYR A 190 24.81 11.13 7.57
N PHE A 191 24.26 12.03 8.39
CA PHE A 191 25.05 12.95 9.19
C PHE A 191 25.89 12.19 10.22
N ALA A 192 25.32 11.22 10.94
CA ALA A 192 26.06 10.40 11.90
C ALA A 192 27.15 9.52 11.23
N LEU A 193 26.88 9.00 10.04
CA LEU A 193 27.90 8.32 9.23
C LEU A 193 29.03 9.28 8.86
N LEU A 194 28.69 10.47 8.36
CA LEU A 194 29.67 11.48 7.97
C LEU A 194 30.54 11.94 9.16
N THR A 195 29.95 12.16 10.34
CA THR A 195 30.69 12.58 11.53
C THR A 195 31.63 11.49 12.04
N ALA A 196 31.18 10.24 12.13
CA ALA A 196 32.03 9.11 12.50
C ALA A 196 33.25 9.00 11.56
N PHE A 197 32.99 9.28 10.30
CA PHE A 197 33.95 9.14 9.23
C PHE A 197 34.96 10.31 9.19
N LEU A 198 34.51 11.56 9.39
CA LEU A 198 35.40 12.72 9.56
C LEU A 198 36.27 12.60 10.82
N LEU A 199 35.74 12.02 11.90
CA LEU A 199 36.53 11.74 13.09
C LEU A 199 37.60 10.68 12.81
N HIS A 200 37.26 9.61 12.08
CA HIS A 200 38.24 8.62 11.63
C HIS A 200 39.39 9.28 10.85
N PHE A 201 39.07 10.16 9.89
CA PHE A 201 40.06 10.90 9.13
C PHE A 201 40.92 11.85 10.00
N TYR A 202 40.29 12.66 10.84
CA TYR A 202 40.99 13.60 11.73
C TYR A 202 42.02 12.88 12.60
N PHE A 203 41.66 11.74 13.20
CA PHE A 203 42.55 11.00 14.09
C PHE A 203 43.61 10.15 13.37
N LEU A 204 43.35 9.67 12.13
CA LEU A 204 44.40 9.08 11.30
C LEU A 204 45.50 10.11 10.98
N ASN A 205 45.10 11.36 10.75
CA ASN A 205 46.04 12.44 10.44
C ASN A 205 46.67 13.08 11.68
N ASP A 206 46.07 13.01 12.87
CA ASP A 206 46.66 13.63 14.09
C ASP A 206 47.98 12.96 14.52
N GLN A 207 48.21 11.68 14.15
CA GLN A 207 49.53 11.05 14.30
C GLN A 207 50.56 11.49 13.23
N VAL A 208 50.13 12.20 12.19
CA VAL A 208 50.90 12.42 10.95
C VAL A 208 50.63 13.81 10.35
N LEU A 209 50.37 14.85 11.16
CA LEU A 209 50.03 16.18 10.62
C LEU A 209 51.15 16.86 9.82
N TRP A 210 52.36 16.29 9.78
CA TRP A 210 53.51 16.86 9.05
C TRP A 210 54.34 15.86 8.24
N ASP A 211 53.94 14.59 8.16
CA ASP A 211 54.68 13.57 7.40
C ASP A 211 53.85 12.98 6.24
N PHE A 212 53.82 13.70 5.13
CA PHE A 212 53.13 13.29 3.91
C PHE A 212 53.65 11.98 3.29
N SER A 213 54.78 11.43 3.78
CA SER A 213 55.34 10.18 3.27
C SER A 213 54.62 8.93 3.79
N ASN A 214 53.89 9.04 4.91
CA ASN A 214 53.15 7.95 5.56
C ASN A 214 51.62 8.09 5.45
N LEU A 215 51.15 8.93 4.53
CA LEU A 215 49.73 9.16 4.31
C LEU A 215 49.05 7.88 3.79
N ASP A 216 48.07 7.37 4.53
CA ASP A 216 47.26 6.23 4.07
C ASP A 216 46.27 6.69 2.99
N TRP A 217 46.70 6.64 1.74
CA TRP A 217 45.88 6.99 0.57
C TRP A 217 44.59 6.17 0.47
N THR A 218 44.53 4.98 1.08
CA THR A 218 43.32 4.16 1.07
C THR A 218 42.23 4.74 1.97
N ALA A 219 42.61 5.30 3.12
CA ALA A 219 41.69 6.02 4.01
C ALA A 219 41.11 7.24 3.30
N ILE A 220 41.97 8.10 2.73
CA ILE A 220 41.55 9.31 2.01
C ILE A 220 40.60 8.99 0.84
N LEU A 221 40.85 7.91 0.10
CA LEU A 221 39.97 7.48 -0.98
C LEU A 221 38.59 7.06 -0.47
N LEU A 222 38.54 6.29 0.62
CA LEU A 222 37.29 5.93 1.29
C LEU A 222 36.55 7.18 1.78
N ASP A 223 37.29 8.21 2.19
CA ASP A 223 36.74 9.47 2.66
C ASP A 223 36.03 10.26 1.59
N VAL A 224 36.72 10.46 0.48
CA VAL A 224 36.15 11.12 -0.69
C VAL A 224 34.95 10.32 -1.22
N LEU A 225 35.01 8.99 -1.19
CA LEU A 225 33.90 8.13 -1.60
C LEU A 225 32.69 8.28 -0.67
N MET A 226 32.88 8.31 0.65
CA MET A 226 31.81 8.47 1.62
C MET A 226 31.12 9.83 1.49
N VAL A 227 31.90 10.92 1.36
CA VAL A 227 31.35 12.26 1.12
C VAL A 227 30.49 12.30 -0.14
N LYS A 228 30.95 11.66 -1.23
CA LYS A 228 30.16 11.54 -2.48
C LYS A 228 28.87 10.75 -2.30
N ILE A 229 28.90 9.66 -1.51
CA ILE A 229 27.70 8.88 -1.19
C ILE A 229 26.71 9.74 -0.39
N CYS A 230 27.16 10.42 0.66
CA CYS A 230 26.32 11.31 1.46
C CYS A 230 25.73 12.45 0.61
N ALA A 231 26.53 13.09 -0.25
CA ALA A 231 26.08 14.13 -1.16
C ALA A 231 25.02 13.61 -2.16
N TYR A 232 25.21 12.41 -2.70
CA TYR A 232 24.22 11.76 -3.57
C TYR A 232 22.87 11.54 -2.85
N TRP A 233 22.90 11.02 -1.62
CA TRP A 233 21.68 10.80 -0.84
C TRP A 233 21.01 12.11 -0.43
N LEU A 234 21.78 13.11 -0.03
CA LEU A 234 21.27 14.45 0.26
C LEU A 234 20.57 15.06 -0.95
N ASN A 235 21.19 14.99 -2.13
CA ASN A 235 20.59 15.46 -3.38
C ASN A 235 19.28 14.72 -3.70
N LYS A 236 19.22 13.40 -3.48
CA LYS A 236 17.98 12.62 -3.66
C LYS A 236 16.86 13.07 -2.71
N ILE A 237 17.19 13.40 -1.46
CA ILE A 237 16.20 13.90 -0.49
C ILE A 237 15.72 15.29 -0.91
N ILE A 238 16.63 16.20 -1.26
CA ILE A 238 16.31 17.56 -1.73
C ILE A 238 15.40 17.48 -2.97
N THR A 239 15.75 16.65 -3.95
CA THR A 239 14.95 16.43 -5.16
C THR A 239 13.55 15.92 -4.83
N LYS A 240 13.42 14.99 -3.87
CA LYS A 240 12.11 14.46 -3.46
C LYS A 240 11.26 15.52 -2.75
N VAL A 241 11.83 16.30 -1.83
CA VAL A 241 11.06 17.26 -1.01
C VAL A 241 10.73 18.55 -1.77
N PHE A 242 11.71 19.13 -2.44
CA PHE A 242 11.57 20.48 -3.00
C PHE A 242 11.13 20.48 -4.46
N ILE A 243 11.42 19.42 -5.23
CA ILE A 243 11.09 19.35 -6.66
C ILE A 243 9.82 18.53 -6.89
N ARG A 244 9.67 17.36 -6.24
CA ARG A 244 8.48 16.50 -6.39
C ARG A 244 7.49 16.79 -5.26
N LYS A 245 6.58 17.75 -5.46
CA LYS A 245 5.62 18.20 -4.44
C LYS A 245 4.80 17.06 -3.79
N PHE A 246 4.48 16.00 -4.56
CA PHE A 246 3.71 14.85 -4.09
C PHE A 246 4.39 13.52 -4.45
N GLY A 247 4.50 12.64 -3.47
CA GLY A 247 5.11 11.31 -3.64
C GLY A 247 4.15 10.29 -4.28
N LEU A 248 2.85 10.49 -4.12
CA LEU A 248 1.82 9.70 -4.79
C LEU A 248 0.64 10.62 -5.14
N VAL A 249 0.09 10.48 -6.33
CA VAL A 249 -1.15 11.16 -6.75
C VAL A 249 -2.12 10.11 -7.28
N ILE A 250 -3.36 10.15 -6.82
CA ILE A 250 -4.45 9.28 -7.26
C ILE A 250 -5.57 10.21 -7.72
N ASP A 251 -6.00 10.07 -8.97
CA ASP A 251 -7.05 10.88 -9.58
C ASP A 251 -8.02 9.99 -10.38
N GLU A 252 -8.93 10.61 -11.12
CA GLU A 252 -9.91 9.93 -11.99
C GLU A 252 -9.28 9.15 -13.16
N ASN A 253 -8.06 9.51 -13.57
CA ASN A 253 -7.40 8.93 -14.74
C ASN A 253 -6.46 7.77 -14.34
N GLY A 254 -5.87 7.82 -13.16
CA GLY A 254 -4.98 6.76 -12.70
C GLY A 254 -4.21 7.05 -11.42
N VAL A 255 -3.05 6.39 -11.31
CA VAL A 255 -2.15 6.46 -10.16
C VAL A 255 -0.78 6.91 -10.64
N THR A 256 -0.27 8.01 -10.08
CA THR A 256 1.11 8.48 -10.31
C THR A 256 1.99 8.18 -9.11
N ASP A 257 3.02 7.33 -9.30
CA ASP A 257 4.00 6.99 -8.26
C ASP A 257 5.35 7.69 -8.48
N ASN A 258 5.65 8.65 -7.59
CA ASN A 258 6.91 9.37 -7.51
C ASN A 258 7.78 8.92 -6.32
N CYS A 259 7.26 8.06 -5.45
CA CYS A 259 7.89 7.64 -4.20
C CYS A 259 8.82 6.45 -4.40
N SER A 260 8.39 5.47 -5.20
CA SER A 260 9.13 4.22 -5.37
C SER A 260 10.41 4.42 -6.19
N GLU A 261 11.45 3.65 -5.86
CA GLU A 261 12.74 3.65 -6.59
C GLU A 261 12.59 3.30 -8.08
N LEU A 262 11.51 2.57 -8.40
CA LEU A 262 11.13 2.17 -9.75
C LEU A 262 10.16 3.13 -10.44
N SER A 263 9.81 4.28 -9.82
CA SER A 263 8.75 5.23 -10.24
C SER A 263 8.25 4.95 -11.66
N ALA A 264 7.23 4.10 -11.77
CA ALA A 264 6.68 3.73 -13.07
C ALA A 264 6.04 4.94 -13.77
N GLY A 265 5.90 6.06 -13.05
CA GLY A 265 5.25 7.27 -13.51
C GLY A 265 3.76 7.16 -13.29
N PHE A 266 3.01 7.64 -14.27
CA PHE A 266 1.56 7.53 -14.33
C PHE A 266 1.14 6.14 -14.82
N VAL A 267 0.19 5.53 -14.12
CA VAL A 267 -0.42 4.24 -14.44
C VAL A 267 -1.93 4.47 -14.59
N PRO A 268 -2.49 4.34 -15.80
CA PRO A 268 -3.91 4.50 -16.04
C PRO A 268 -4.74 3.43 -15.31
N TRP A 269 -5.96 3.76 -14.88
CA TRP A 269 -6.88 2.76 -14.33
C TRP A 269 -7.25 1.67 -15.34
N SER A 270 -7.32 2.02 -16.64
CA SER A 270 -7.58 1.08 -17.73
C SER A 270 -6.60 -0.08 -17.77
N ASP A 271 -5.35 0.14 -17.34
CA ASP A 271 -4.27 -0.83 -17.42
C ASP A 271 -4.16 -1.68 -16.17
N ILE A 272 -4.87 -1.31 -15.09
CA ILE A 272 -4.87 -2.03 -13.81
C ILE A 272 -5.95 -3.10 -13.85
N LYS A 273 -5.54 -4.36 -13.73
CA LYS A 273 -6.44 -5.52 -13.64
C LYS A 273 -7.00 -5.70 -12.24
N LYS A 274 -6.15 -5.59 -11.22
CA LYS A 274 -6.50 -5.72 -9.80
C LYS A 274 -5.38 -5.21 -8.92
N ILE A 275 -5.67 -4.98 -7.65
CA ILE A 275 -4.70 -4.51 -6.66
C ILE A 275 -4.58 -5.56 -5.58
N GLU A 276 -3.36 -6.03 -5.34
CA GLU A 276 -3.11 -7.11 -4.39
C GLU A 276 -2.05 -6.72 -3.38
N VAL A 277 -2.11 -7.35 -2.21
CA VAL A 277 -1.02 -7.31 -1.23
C VAL A 277 -0.27 -8.62 -1.28
N ARG A 278 1.03 -8.57 -1.59
CA ARG A 278 1.89 -9.75 -1.65
C ARG A 278 2.98 -9.64 -0.59
N SER A 279 3.33 -10.79 0.01
CA SER A 279 4.47 -10.90 0.92
C SER A 279 5.78 -11.01 0.13
N LEU A 280 6.77 -10.23 0.54
CA LEU A 280 8.14 -10.21 0.04
C LEU A 280 9.05 -10.99 0.99
N LEU A 281 10.36 -10.89 0.74
CA LEU A 281 11.38 -11.40 1.64
C LEU A 281 11.20 -10.79 3.04
N LEU A 282 11.54 -11.58 4.06
CA LEU A 282 11.49 -11.16 5.48
C LEU A 282 10.07 -10.74 5.95
N ASN A 283 9.03 -11.31 5.34
CA ASN A 283 7.62 -11.05 5.70
C ASN A 283 7.18 -9.57 5.57
N GLN A 284 7.91 -8.78 4.78
CA GLN A 284 7.46 -7.43 4.41
C GLN A 284 6.35 -7.55 3.38
N LYS A 285 5.29 -6.75 3.50
CA LYS A 285 4.20 -6.73 2.52
C LYS A 285 4.34 -5.54 1.59
N ALA A 286 3.97 -5.69 0.32
CA ALA A 286 3.83 -4.57 -0.60
C ALA A 286 2.51 -4.63 -1.36
N ILE A 287 2.06 -3.46 -1.77
CA ILE A 287 0.90 -3.27 -2.65
C ILE A 287 1.40 -3.41 -4.08
N ILE A 288 0.80 -4.35 -4.81
CA ILE A 288 1.13 -4.68 -6.20
C ILE A 288 -0.05 -4.24 -7.06
N LEU A 289 0.24 -3.39 -8.06
CA LEU A 289 -0.74 -3.07 -9.10
C LEU A 289 -0.60 -4.13 -10.19
N VAL A 290 -1.50 -5.10 -10.24
CA VAL A 290 -1.46 -6.14 -11.28
C VAL A 290 -1.96 -5.53 -12.58
N LEU A 291 -1.11 -5.49 -13.59
CA LEU A 291 -1.40 -4.84 -14.87
C LEU A 291 -1.98 -5.84 -15.88
N LYS A 292 -2.75 -5.34 -16.84
CA LYS A 292 -3.21 -6.13 -17.99
C LYS A 292 -2.05 -6.47 -18.94
N ASN A 293 -1.20 -5.48 -19.23
CA ASN A 293 -0.04 -5.61 -20.13
C ASN A 293 1.27 -5.21 -19.41
N PRO A 294 1.80 -6.05 -18.50
CA PRO A 294 2.97 -5.72 -17.69
C PRO A 294 4.25 -5.52 -18.51
N GLU A 295 4.39 -6.23 -19.64
CA GLU A 295 5.59 -6.15 -20.50
C GLU A 295 5.79 -4.76 -21.10
N GLU A 296 4.71 -4.06 -21.44
CA GLU A 296 4.74 -2.70 -22.00
C GLU A 296 5.30 -1.68 -20.99
N PHE A 297 5.06 -1.90 -19.69
CA PHE A 297 5.61 -1.04 -18.64
C PHE A 297 7.08 -1.32 -18.38
N VAL A 298 7.51 -2.57 -18.51
CA VAL A 298 8.93 -2.94 -18.37
C VAL A 298 9.75 -2.45 -19.58
N SER A 299 9.19 -2.52 -20.79
CA SER A 299 9.88 -2.10 -22.02
C SER A 299 10.19 -0.61 -22.05
N LYS A 300 9.38 0.22 -21.37
CA LYS A 300 9.59 1.67 -21.19
C LYS A 300 10.89 1.99 -20.43
N TYR A 301 11.47 1.05 -19.68
CA TYR A 301 12.76 1.25 -19.04
C TYR A 301 13.93 1.00 -20.02
N GLU A 302 14.89 1.93 -20.01
CA GLU A 302 16.13 1.87 -20.80
C GLU A 302 16.83 0.51 -20.65
N SER A 303 17.28 -0.06 -21.78
CA SER A 303 17.94 -1.35 -21.84
C SER A 303 19.21 -1.38 -20.99
N GLY A 304 19.39 -2.40 -20.17
CA GLY A 304 20.56 -2.53 -19.29
C GLY A 304 20.50 -1.71 -18.00
N SER A 305 19.53 -0.79 -17.87
CA SER A 305 19.36 0.03 -16.67
C SER A 305 19.01 -0.82 -15.44
N LEU A 306 19.42 -0.34 -14.25
CA LEU A 306 19.05 -0.96 -12.97
C LEU A 306 17.52 -1.00 -12.79
N LYS A 307 16.79 0.01 -13.29
CA LYS A 307 15.33 0.04 -13.26
C LYS A 307 14.72 -1.12 -14.03
N ARG A 308 15.20 -1.39 -15.25
CA ARG A 308 14.72 -2.53 -16.04
C ARG A 308 14.94 -3.85 -15.31
N ARG A 309 16.14 -4.07 -14.76
CA ARG A 309 16.46 -5.29 -13.98
C ARG A 309 15.54 -5.49 -12.77
N ILE A 310 15.27 -4.43 -12.01
CA ILE A 310 14.36 -4.52 -10.85
C ILE A 310 12.92 -4.73 -11.33
N GLY A 311 12.50 -4.11 -12.44
CA GLY A 311 11.20 -4.32 -13.09
C GLY A 311 11.00 -5.77 -13.52
N ASP A 312 11.97 -6.34 -14.25
CA ASP A 312 11.98 -7.75 -14.68
C ASP A 312 11.89 -8.70 -13.49
N ALA A 313 12.68 -8.48 -12.44
CA ALA A 313 12.66 -9.29 -11.24
C ALA A 313 11.32 -9.18 -10.49
N SER A 314 10.66 -8.02 -10.56
CA SER A 314 9.33 -7.82 -9.98
C SER A 314 8.27 -8.56 -10.78
N TYR A 315 8.31 -8.42 -12.11
CA TYR A 315 7.40 -9.11 -13.01
C TYR A 315 7.48 -10.63 -12.86
N LYS A 316 8.69 -11.21 -12.92
CA LYS A 316 8.90 -12.66 -12.74
C LYS A 316 8.37 -13.21 -11.42
N ARG A 317 8.32 -12.39 -10.37
CA ARG A 317 7.96 -12.84 -9.02
C ARG A 317 6.51 -12.54 -8.64
N PHE A 318 5.95 -11.45 -9.15
CA PHE A 318 4.65 -10.93 -8.72
C PHE A 318 3.66 -10.76 -9.88
N ASP A 319 4.03 -11.20 -11.08
CA ASP A 319 3.26 -11.01 -12.33
C ASP A 319 2.95 -9.52 -12.61
N SER A 320 3.75 -8.63 -12.02
CA SER A 320 3.66 -7.18 -12.25
C SER A 320 4.99 -6.48 -11.95
N PRO A 321 5.38 -5.50 -12.78
CA PRO A 321 6.56 -4.68 -12.52
C PRO A 321 6.31 -3.59 -11.48
N ILE A 322 5.06 -3.25 -11.17
CA ILE A 322 4.72 -2.07 -10.35
C ILE A 322 4.44 -2.47 -8.90
N ARG A 323 5.30 -1.96 -8.01
CA ARG A 323 5.19 -2.14 -6.55
C ARG A 323 5.16 -0.77 -5.88
N LEU A 324 4.07 -0.49 -5.18
CA LEU A 324 3.94 0.75 -4.43
C LEU A 324 4.56 0.59 -3.04
N LYS A 325 5.43 1.55 -2.67
CA LYS A 325 6.04 1.63 -1.34
C LYS A 325 5.53 2.87 -0.59
N THR A 326 5.16 2.70 0.68
CA THR A 326 4.73 3.80 1.55
C THR A 326 5.83 4.34 2.48
N LYS A 327 7.08 3.87 2.31
CA LYS A 327 8.20 4.15 3.23
C LYS A 327 8.46 5.64 3.44
N TYR A 328 8.29 6.48 2.42
CA TYR A 328 8.64 7.91 2.47
C TYR A 328 7.44 8.86 2.39
N ILE A 329 6.23 8.34 2.24
CA ILE A 329 5.00 9.12 2.07
C ILE A 329 4.13 9.07 3.33
N ASP A 330 3.32 10.10 3.50
CA ASP A 330 2.43 10.26 4.66
C ASP A 330 1.09 9.54 4.46
N ILE A 331 1.14 8.22 4.24
CA ILE A 331 -0.06 7.37 4.19
C ILE A 331 0.26 5.97 4.72
N ARG A 332 -0.69 5.36 5.45
CA ARG A 332 -0.55 3.97 5.86
C ARG A 332 -0.69 3.03 4.66
N PRO A 333 0.11 1.96 4.55
CA PRO A 333 -0.08 0.95 3.52
C PRO A 333 -1.51 0.39 3.48
N SER A 334 -2.14 0.17 4.64
CA SER A 334 -3.53 -0.27 4.72
C SER A 334 -4.50 0.77 4.12
N GLN A 335 -4.36 2.04 4.50
CA GLN A 335 -5.18 3.13 3.95
C GLN A 335 -4.97 3.28 2.45
N LEU A 336 -3.71 3.25 1.98
CA LEU A 336 -3.40 3.34 0.57
C LEU A 336 -4.08 2.22 -0.22
N TYR A 337 -4.03 0.98 0.28
CA TYR A 337 -4.70 -0.15 -0.35
C TYR A 337 -6.22 0.03 -0.45
N LEU A 338 -6.86 0.55 0.62
CA LEU A 338 -8.30 0.82 0.63
C LEU A 338 -8.68 1.89 -0.40
N VAL A 339 -7.95 3.00 -0.42
CA VAL A 339 -8.18 4.11 -1.35
C VAL A 339 -8.04 3.66 -2.80
N LEU A 340 -6.95 2.94 -3.09
CA LEU A 340 -6.69 2.43 -4.43
C LEU A 340 -7.77 1.46 -4.91
N ASN A 341 -8.22 0.53 -4.07
CA ASN A 341 -9.30 -0.38 -4.45
C ASN A 341 -10.62 0.36 -4.61
N SER A 342 -10.96 1.27 -3.70
CA SER A 342 -12.18 2.09 -3.81
C SER A 342 -12.23 2.83 -5.15
N LYS A 343 -11.14 3.49 -5.55
CA LYS A 343 -11.05 4.22 -6.82
C LYS A 343 -11.05 3.30 -8.05
N LEU A 344 -10.40 2.13 -7.98
CA LEU A 344 -10.46 1.17 -9.07
C LEU A 344 -11.89 0.63 -9.28
N GLN A 345 -12.63 0.36 -8.21
CA GLN A 345 -14.03 -0.09 -8.32
C GLN A 345 -14.95 1.00 -8.86
N GLU A 346 -14.76 2.25 -8.42
CA GLU A 346 -15.46 3.41 -8.96
C GLU A 346 -15.23 3.54 -10.48
N TYR A 347 -13.99 3.38 -10.94
CA TYR A 347 -13.64 3.39 -12.36
C TYR A 347 -14.32 2.24 -13.14
N ILE A 348 -14.31 1.02 -12.60
CA ILE A 348 -14.95 -0.16 -13.21
C ILE A 348 -16.48 -0.02 -13.26
N LYS A 349 -17.09 0.70 -12.32
CA LYS A 349 -18.54 0.93 -12.33
C LYS A 349 -18.95 1.95 -13.39
N ASN A 350 -18.09 2.91 -13.68
CA ASN A 350 -18.36 4.02 -14.59
C ASN A 350 -17.97 3.73 -16.06
N ASN A 351 -17.28 2.63 -16.34
CA ASN A 351 -16.82 2.20 -17.68
C ASN A 351 -17.06 0.70 -17.89
#